data_AF-A0A212C928-F1
#
_entry.id   AF-A0A212C928-F1
#
_cell.length_a   1.000
_cell.length_b   1.000
_cell.length_c   1.000
_cell.angle_alpha   90.00
_cell.angle_beta   90.00
_cell.angle_gamma   90.00
#
_symmetry.space_group_name_H-M   'P 1'
#
loop_
_entity.id
_entity.type
_entity.pdbx_description
1 polymer ?
#
loop_
_entity_poly.entity_id
_entity_poly.type
_entity_poly.pdbx_seq_one_letter_code
_entity_poly.pdbx_strand_id
1 'polypeptide(L)' 'METQRASVSLGRWSLWLLLLGLVLPSSSAQALSFREAVLRAVDQLNERSSEANLYRLLELDPPPSDDEDLGT' A
#
# COMPACT_ATOMS: atom_id res chain seq x y z
N MET A 1 -17.20 7.20 -43.49
CA MET A 1 -17.81 6.99 -42.14
C MET A 1 -16.85 6.10 -41.34
N GLU A 2 -15.76 6.66 -40.80
CA GLU A 2 -14.66 5.86 -40.22
C GLU A 2 -14.38 6.12 -38.72
N THR A 3 -15.06 7.09 -38.10
CA THR A 3 -14.79 7.48 -36.70
C THR A 3 -15.29 6.48 -35.66
N GLN A 4 -16.16 5.54 -36.04
CA GLN A 4 -16.83 4.62 -35.11
C GLN A 4 -15.96 3.40 -34.72
N ARG A 5 -14.96 3.03 -35.53
CA ARG A 5 -14.10 1.87 -35.22
C ARG A 5 -13.01 2.20 -34.20
N ALA A 6 -12.47 3.43 -34.25
CA ALA A 6 -11.42 3.86 -33.33
C ALA A 6 -11.96 3.98 -31.89
N SER A 7 -13.18 4.51 -31.72
CA SER A 7 -13.84 4.67 -30.42
C SER A 7 -14.14 3.33 -29.74
N VAL A 8 -14.59 2.33 -30.51
CA VAL A 8 -14.84 0.97 -29.99
C VAL A 8 -13.53 0.31 -29.53
N SER A 9 -12.41 0.56 -30.21
CA SER A 9 -11.11 0.05 -29.78
C SER A 9 -10.65 0.70 -28.48
N LEU A 10 -10.73 2.03 -28.35
CA LEU A 10 -10.33 2.75 -27.14
C LEU A 10 -11.19 2.36 -25.93
N GLY A 11 -12.51 2.20 -26.12
CA GLY A 11 -13.42 1.72 -25.07
C GLY A 11 -13.06 0.32 -24.59
N ARG A 12 -12.66 -0.58 -25.50
CA ARG A 12 -12.24 -1.94 -25.16
C ARG A 12 -10.91 -1.96 -24.41
N TRP A 13 -9.94 -1.14 -24.80
CA TRP A 13 -8.68 -0.99 -24.07
C TRP A 13 -8.91 -0.41 -22.66
N SER A 14 -9.80 0.58 -22.53
CA SER A 14 -10.18 1.15 -21.24
C SER A 14 -10.78 0.10 -20.30
N LEU A 15 -11.70 -0.74 -20.80
CA LEU A 15 -12.28 -1.84 -20.04
C LEU A 15 -11.23 -2.84 -19.54
N TRP A 16 -10.24 -3.18 -20.36
CA TRP A 16 -9.13 -4.06 -19.95
C TRP A 16 -8.24 -3.42 -18.88
N LEU A 17 -7.92 -2.13 -18.98
CA LEU A 17 -7.15 -1.41 -17.97
C LEU A 17 -7.90 -1.31 -16.63
N LEU A 18 -9.21 -1.11 -16.69
CA LEU A 18 -10.08 -1.04 -15.51
C LEU A 18 -10.17 -2.41 -14.81
N LEU A 19 -10.31 -3.49 -15.58
CA LEU A 19 -10.26 -4.87 -15.06
C LEU A 19 -8.88 -5.20 -14.48
N LEU A 20 -7.79 -4.75 -15.10
CA LEU A 20 -6.43 -4.95 -14.60
C LEU A 20 -6.18 -4.22 -13.28
N GLY A 21 -6.65 -2.97 -13.16
CA GLY A 21 -6.56 -2.19 -11.93
C GLY A 21 -7.45 -2.74 -10.80
N LEU A 22 -8.59 -3.35 -11.15
CA LEU A 22 -9.50 -4.00 -10.18
C LEU A 22 -8.94 -5.33 -9.66
N VAL A 23 -8.21 -6.07 -10.49
CA VAL A 23 -7.53 -7.32 -10.10
C VAL A 23 -6.32 -7.06 -9.21
N LEU A 24 -5.72 -5.87 -9.27
CA LEU A 24 -4.64 -5.51 -8.37
C LEU A 24 -5.23 -5.35 -6.96
N PRO A 25 -4.89 -6.23 -6.00
CA PRO A 25 -5.52 -6.20 -4.71
C PRO A 25 -5.20 -4.86 -4.03
N SER A 26 -6.22 -4.19 -3.49
CA SER A 26 -6.10 -3.04 -2.57
C SER A 26 -5.18 -3.30 -1.37
N SER A 27 -4.70 -4.54 -1.19
CA SER A 27 -3.64 -4.93 -0.27
C SER A 27 -2.36 -4.09 -0.42
N SER A 28 -2.05 -3.57 -1.63
CA SER A 28 -0.91 -2.64 -1.78
C SER A 28 -1.08 -1.34 -0.99
N ALA A 29 -2.33 -0.88 -0.77
CA ALA A 29 -2.60 0.31 0.03
C ALA A 29 -2.39 0.06 1.53
N GLN A 30 -2.73 -1.15 2.01
CA GLN A 30 -2.55 -1.54 3.41
C GLN A 30 -1.05 -1.71 3.75
N ALA A 31 -0.28 -2.37 2.89
CA ALA A 31 1.17 -2.52 3.09
C ALA A 31 1.90 -1.17 3.13
N LEU A 32 1.50 -0.22 2.27
CA LEU A 32 2.03 1.15 2.32
C LEU A 32 1.64 1.86 3.63
N SER A 33 0.39 1.72 4.09
CA SER A 33 -0.06 2.33 5.35
C SER A 33 0.64 1.77 6.60
N PHE A 34 0.92 0.45 6.64
CA PHE A 34 1.63 -0.16 7.77
C PHE A 34 3.06 0.36 7.86
N ARG A 35 3.77 0.41 6.74
CA ARG A 35 5.11 0.98 6.68
C ARG A 35 5.15 2.45 7.11
N GLU A 36 4.17 3.25 6.69
CA GLU A 36 4.05 4.65 7.10
C GLU A 36 3.78 4.80 8.60
N ALA A 37 2.92 3.94 9.17
CA ALA A 37 2.65 3.92 10.60
C ALA A 37 3.91 3.56 11.41
N VAL A 38 4.68 2.56 10.97
CA VAL A 38 5.94 2.19 11.64
C VAL A 38 6.98 3.30 11.54
N LEU A 39 7.13 3.95 10.38
CA LEU A 39 8.04 5.09 10.26
C LEU A 39 7.64 6.25 11.16
N ARG A 40 6.33 6.55 11.27
CA ARG A 40 5.83 7.56 12.21
C ARG A 40 6.09 7.18 13.66
N ALA A 41 5.94 5.90 14.01
CA ALA A 41 6.25 5.41 15.35
C ALA A 41 7.74 5.51 15.69
N VAL A 42 8.63 5.24 14.73
CA VAL A 42 10.09 5.42 14.89
C VAL A 42 10.44 6.91 15.06
N ASP A 43 9.79 7.80 14.32
CA ASP A 43 9.97 9.24 14.47
C ASP A 43 9.54 9.71 15.86
N GLN A 44 8.34 9.32 16.29
CA GLN A 44 7.85 9.62 17.64
C GLN A 44 8.72 9.02 18.73
N LEU A 45 9.29 7.82 18.52
CA LEU A 45 10.25 7.18 19.41
C LEU A 45 11.51 8.04 19.57
N ASN A 46 12.03 8.59 18.47
CA ASN A 46 13.19 9.48 18.51
C ASN A 46 12.87 10.79 19.26
N GLU A 47 11.70 11.38 19.05
CA GLU A 47 11.30 12.61 19.75
C GLU A 47 11.23 12.44 21.27
N ARG A 48 10.70 11.30 21.73
CA ARG A 48 10.57 10.99 23.17
C ARG A 48 11.84 10.40 23.79
N SER A 49 12.80 10.00 22.97
CA SER A 49 14.03 9.37 23.44
C SER A 49 15.02 10.45 23.86
N SER A 50 15.63 10.28 25.04
CA SER A 50 16.74 11.13 25.49
C SER A 50 18.10 10.62 24.99
N GLU A 51 18.10 9.69 24.05
CA GLU A 51 19.33 9.12 23.52
C GLU A 51 20.11 10.09 22.63
N ALA A 52 21.42 9.92 22.60
CA ALA A 52 22.31 10.77 21.82
C ALA A 52 22.24 10.50 20.30
N ASN A 53 21.74 9.32 19.91
CA ASN A 53 21.69 8.88 18.52
C ASN A 53 20.24 8.66 18.08
N LEU A 54 19.96 9.05 16.84
CA LEU A 54 18.67 8.79 16.20
C LEU A 54 18.61 7.36 15.68
N TYR A 55 17.45 6.74 15.89
CA TYR A 55 17.11 5.43 15.41
C TYR A 55 16.49 5.50 14.01
N ARG A 56 16.83 4.52 13.17
CA ARG A 56 16.23 4.31 11.86
C ARG A 56 15.68 2.90 11.78
N LEU A 57 14.54 2.75 11.12
CA LEU A 57 13.99 1.44 10.80
C LEU A 57 15.00 0.63 9.97
N LEU A 58 15.50 -0.47 10.52
CA LEU A 58 16.47 -1.36 9.88
C LEU A 58 15.77 -2.35 8.94
N GLU A 59 14.84 -3.12 9.50
CA GLU A 59 14.03 -4.10 8.80
C GLU A 59 12.59 -3.97 9.30
N LEU A 60 11.63 -4.21 8.41
CA LEU A 60 10.21 -4.16 8.72
C LEU A 60 9.67 -5.58 8.71
N ASP A 61 9.25 -6.07 9.87
CA ASP A 61 8.55 -7.34 9.97
C ASP A 61 7.23 -7.30 9.19
N PRO A 62 6.76 -8.44 8.65
CA PRO A 62 5.46 -8.50 8.03
C PRO A 62 4.37 -8.09 9.03
N PRO A 63 3.31 -7.40 8.58
CA PRO A 63 2.19 -7.08 9.45
C PRO A 63 1.61 -8.39 10.02
N PRO A 64 1.17 -8.40 11.28
CA PRO A 64 0.52 -9.56 11.85
C PRO A 64 -0.70 -9.93 11.01
N SER A 65 -0.87 -11.23 10.73
CA SER A 65 -2.11 -11.74 10.13
C SER A 65 -3.25 -11.58 11.13
N ASP A 66 -4.40 -11.10 10.67
CA ASP A 66 -5.60 -10.89 11.50
C ASP A 66 -6.04 -12.16 12.27
N ASP A 67 -5.60 -13.34 11.82
CA ASP A 67 -5.86 -14.65 12.45
C ASP A 67 -5.09 -14.87 13.78
N GLU A 68 -4.02 -14.10 14.02
CA GLU A 68 -3.15 -14.25 15.20
C GLU A 68 -3.64 -13.41 16.41
N ASP A 69 -4.62 -12.52 16.19
CA ASP A 69 -5.24 -11.65 17.22
C ASP A 69 -6.50 -12.27 17.86
N LEU A 70 -6.71 -13.58 17.77
CA LEU A 70 -7.79 -14.30 18.49
C LEU A 70 -7.31 -14.90 19.82
N GLY A 71 -6.43 -14.18 20.51
CA GLY A 71 -5.86 -14.56 21.79
C GLY A 71 -6.61 -13.97 22.99
N THR A 72 -7.93 -14.15 23.13
CA THR A 72 -8.67 -14.07 24.42
C THR A 72 -9.98 -14.82 24.38
#